data_AF-A0A1B6CRB7-F1
#
_entry.id   AF-A0A1B6CRB7-F1
#
_cell.length_a   1.000
_cell.length_b   1.000
_cell.length_c   1.000
_cell.angle_alpha   90.00
_cell.angle_beta   90.00
_cell.angle_gamma   90.00
#
_symmetry.space_group_name_H-M   'P 1'
#
loop_
_entity.id
_entity.type
_entity.pdbx_description
1 polymer ?
#
loop_
_entity_poly.entity_id
_entity_poly.type
_entity_poly.pdbx_seq_one_letter_code
_entity_poly.pdbx_strand_id
1 'polypeptide(L)'
;YGMLVEKWIFICFYTVVWHITKTAANLGDVTEGSVHRNKDDELERVREFGGFYTFNETLAIFTDKQYENDVRIQGLLKTFRRHCPYEDFIPTSEKKTSRKFPFIVVEGIPRNTRNIVTKKLSRKVRGRHVFTPPAFMLALGESFNTTHKMRRAYFTLAVYGTACEIENLINIQPVVTTGYWIDQTAFSIVLSFPDKLPPADSPIFKWPIDLLTPDIIFFVNPPITTSNFPVSSEYKTKKTEIFRRWREPRIIEINTTRIYNEIVNNIVHHLNTTLDFTFDY
;
A
#
# COMPACT_ATOMS: atom_id res chain seq x y z
N TYR A 1 22.86 10.33 6.37
CA TYR A 1 21.64 10.40 5.53
C TYR A 1 20.44 9.57 6.05
N GLY A 2 20.62 8.43 6.71
CA GLY A 2 19.49 7.61 7.21
C GLY A 2 18.75 8.12 8.45
N MET A 3 19.36 9.00 9.27
CA MET A 3 18.82 9.41 10.57
C MET A 3 17.93 10.67 10.55
N LEU A 4 18.04 11.48 9.49
CA LEU A 4 17.27 12.72 9.35
C LEU A 4 15.86 12.46 8.78
N VAL A 5 15.70 11.45 7.92
CA VAL A 5 14.40 11.08 7.33
C VAL A 5 13.42 10.50 8.37
N GLU A 6 13.93 9.86 9.42
CA GLU A 6 13.11 9.21 10.46
C GLU A 6 12.47 10.19 11.45
N LYS A 7 13.12 11.32 11.76
CA LYS A 7 12.58 12.31 12.72
C LYS A 7 11.43 13.15 12.14
N TRP A 8 11.43 13.42 10.83
CA TRP A 8 10.45 14.32 10.22
C TRP A 8 9.10 13.66 9.90
N ILE A 9 9.09 12.36 9.58
CA ILE A 9 7.83 11.61 9.34
C ILE A 9 7.03 11.45 10.66
N PHE A 10 7.72 11.40 11.80
CA PHE A 10 7.12 11.28 13.12
C PHE A 10 6.34 12.52 13.56
N ILE A 11 6.81 13.73 13.20
CA ILE A 11 6.17 15.00 13.57
C ILE A 11 4.88 15.23 12.76
N CYS A 12 4.86 14.86 11.47
CA CYS A 12 3.67 15.05 10.62
C CYS A 12 2.49 14.11 10.94
N PHE A 13 2.73 12.94 11.57
CA PHE A 13 1.65 12.05 11.97
C PHE A 13 0.88 12.57 13.19
N TYR A 14 1.55 13.24 14.14
CA TYR A 14 0.93 13.71 15.37
C TYR A 14 0.02 14.92 15.16
N THR A 15 0.41 15.88 14.32
CA THR A 15 -0.43 17.05 14.01
C THR A 15 -1.69 16.68 13.24
N VAL A 16 -1.62 15.67 12.37
CA VAL A 16 -2.76 15.18 11.57
C VAL A 16 -3.78 14.42 12.43
N VAL A 17 -3.33 13.54 13.34
CA VAL A 17 -4.25 12.82 14.24
C VAL A 17 -4.94 13.78 15.22
N TRP A 18 -4.24 14.81 15.71
CA TRP A 18 -4.82 15.79 16.63
C TRP A 18 -5.92 16.65 15.97
N HIS A 19 -5.77 17.06 14.71
CA HIS A 19 -6.83 17.81 14.00
C HIS A 19 -8.05 16.96 13.65
N ILE A 20 -7.88 15.68 13.30
CA ILE A 20 -9.01 14.80 12.92
C ILE A 20 -9.95 14.55 14.12
N THR A 21 -9.42 14.44 15.33
CA THR A 21 -10.26 14.28 16.54
C THR A 21 -11.13 15.50 16.86
N LYS A 22 -10.78 16.69 16.35
CA LYS A 22 -11.54 17.92 16.60
C LYS A 22 -12.68 18.14 15.60
N THR A 23 -12.52 17.66 14.36
CA THR A 23 -13.55 17.82 13.32
C THR A 23 -14.68 16.81 13.44
N ALA A 24 -14.43 15.63 14.02
CA ALA A 24 -15.44 14.59 14.23
C ALA A 24 -16.47 14.93 15.33
N ALA A 25 -16.24 15.94 16.16
CA ALA A 25 -17.10 16.29 17.29
C ALA A 25 -18.33 17.16 16.91
N ASN A 26 -18.54 17.49 15.63
CA ASN A 26 -19.55 18.48 15.20
C ASN A 26 -20.56 17.97 14.14
N LEU A 27 -20.79 16.67 14.01
CA LEU A 27 -21.86 16.14 13.15
C LEU A 27 -22.97 15.55 14.01
N GLY A 28 -24.12 16.22 13.94
CA GLY A 28 -25.31 15.94 14.71
C GLY A 28 -25.96 14.58 14.42
N ASP A 29 -26.77 14.19 15.40
CA ASP A 29 -27.55 12.98 15.52
C ASP A 29 -28.48 12.77 14.31
N VAL A 30 -28.35 11.63 13.61
CA VAL A 30 -29.30 11.17 12.59
C VAL A 30 -29.63 9.71 12.85
N THR A 31 -30.91 9.48 13.10
CA THR A 31 -31.56 8.23 13.49
C THR A 31 -31.34 7.06 12.53
N GLU A 32 -31.25 5.87 13.11
CA GLU A 32 -31.11 4.56 12.46
C GLU A 32 -32.24 4.27 11.46
N GLY A 33 -31.89 4.27 10.18
CA GLY A 33 -32.66 3.64 9.10
C GLY A 33 -31.76 2.63 8.39
N SER A 34 -32.27 1.42 8.14
CA SER A 34 -31.57 0.34 7.44
C SER A 34 -31.24 0.72 5.99
N VAL A 35 -30.06 1.29 5.77
CA VAL A 35 -29.56 1.65 4.43
C VAL A 35 -28.97 0.40 3.77
N HIS A 36 -29.66 -0.13 2.75
CA HIS A 36 -28.99 -0.87 1.68
C HIS A 36 -27.97 0.09 1.05
N ARG A 37 -26.72 0.04 1.52
CA ARG A 37 -25.65 0.92 1.05
C ARG A 37 -25.33 0.55 -0.40
N ASN A 38 -25.48 1.52 -1.30
CA ASN A 38 -25.09 1.37 -2.68
C ASN A 38 -23.57 1.14 -2.76
N LYS A 39 -23.15 0.13 -3.52
CA LYS A 39 -21.74 -0.26 -3.67
C LYS A 39 -20.91 0.85 -4.32
N ASP A 40 -21.51 1.64 -5.19
CA ASP A 40 -20.84 2.77 -5.86
C ASP A 40 -20.53 3.91 -4.88
N ASP A 41 -21.41 4.14 -3.89
CA ASP A 41 -21.20 5.14 -2.84
C ASP A 41 -20.01 4.79 -1.94
N GLU A 42 -19.70 3.49 -1.76
CA GLU A 42 -18.57 3.06 -0.93
C GLU A 42 -17.23 3.39 -1.60
N LEU A 43 -17.11 3.13 -2.90
CA LEU A 43 -15.92 3.46 -3.67
C LEU A 43 -15.71 4.97 -3.74
N GLU A 44 -16.78 5.74 -3.93
CA GLU A 44 -16.68 7.19 -4.03
C GLU A 44 -16.15 7.82 -2.73
N ARG A 45 -16.66 7.37 -1.56
CA ARG A 45 -16.11 7.80 -0.26
C ARG A 45 -14.62 7.48 -0.14
N VAL A 46 -14.20 6.29 -0.54
CA VAL A 46 -12.78 5.91 -0.48
C VAL A 46 -11.93 6.79 -1.40
N ARG A 47 -12.43 7.18 -2.57
CA ARG A 47 -11.76 8.10 -3.50
C ARG A 47 -11.61 9.51 -2.95
N GLU A 48 -12.58 10.01 -2.19
CA GLU A 48 -12.49 11.32 -1.53
C GLU A 48 -11.28 11.39 -0.59
N PHE A 49 -10.99 10.28 0.11
CA PHE A 49 -9.82 10.13 0.98
C PHE A 49 -8.57 9.60 0.24
N GLY A 50 -8.58 9.57 -1.09
CA GLY A 50 -7.43 9.26 -1.94
C GLY A 50 -7.13 7.77 -2.10
N GLY A 51 -8.12 6.89 -1.97
CA GLY A 51 -7.99 5.50 -2.38
C GLY A 51 -8.37 5.36 -3.86
N PHE A 52 -7.36 5.22 -4.72
CA PHE A 52 -7.54 5.08 -6.16
C PHE A 52 -7.38 3.62 -6.59
N TYR A 53 -8.25 3.17 -7.49
CA TYR A 53 -8.38 1.78 -7.91
C TYR A 53 -7.98 1.54 -9.37
N THR A 54 -7.57 2.60 -10.07
CA THR A 54 -6.96 2.50 -11.41
C THR A 54 -5.83 3.51 -11.61
N PHE A 55 -4.99 3.22 -12.59
CA PHE A 55 -3.93 4.09 -13.05
C PHE A 55 -4.50 5.41 -13.57
N ASN A 56 -5.59 5.33 -14.35
CA ASN A 56 -6.24 6.50 -14.92
C ASN A 56 -6.86 7.41 -13.85
N GLU A 57 -7.55 6.84 -12.85
CA GLU A 57 -8.05 7.60 -11.69
C GLU A 57 -6.92 8.34 -10.96
N THR A 58 -5.78 7.66 -10.78
CA THR A 58 -4.60 8.23 -10.12
C THR A 58 -3.99 9.36 -10.96
N LEU A 59 -3.85 9.13 -12.27
CA LEU A 59 -3.24 10.07 -13.21
C LEU A 59 -4.09 11.34 -13.37
N ALA A 60 -5.43 11.21 -13.34
CA ALA A 60 -6.37 12.32 -13.46
C ALA A 60 -6.13 13.43 -12.43
N ILE A 61 -5.62 13.09 -11.24
CA ILE A 61 -5.27 14.08 -10.19
C ILE A 61 -4.15 15.01 -10.63
N PHE A 62 -3.22 14.53 -11.45
CA PHE A 62 -2.08 15.30 -11.94
C PHE A 62 -2.35 16.00 -13.27
N THR A 63 -3.32 15.51 -14.04
CA THR A 63 -3.66 16.05 -15.36
C THR A 63 -4.84 17.01 -15.32
N ASP A 64 -5.34 17.35 -14.14
CA ASP A 64 -6.35 18.39 -13.97
C ASP A 64 -5.83 19.72 -14.55
N LYS A 65 -6.72 20.46 -15.22
CA LYS A 65 -6.41 21.74 -15.87
C LYS A 65 -5.74 22.74 -14.92
N GLN A 66 -6.07 22.71 -13.63
CA GLN A 66 -5.44 23.58 -12.63
C GLN A 66 -3.92 23.35 -12.48
N TYR A 67 -3.42 22.18 -12.90
CA TYR A 67 -2.03 21.75 -12.78
C TYR A 67 -1.26 21.75 -14.10
N GLU A 68 -1.89 22.16 -15.21
CA GLU A 68 -1.30 22.12 -16.55
C GLU A 68 0.09 22.79 -16.62
N ASN A 69 0.27 23.89 -15.90
CA ASN A 69 1.52 24.66 -15.87
C ASN A 69 2.38 24.43 -14.61
N ASP A 70 2.04 23.45 -13.75
CA ASP A 70 2.84 23.16 -12.55
C ASP A 70 4.10 22.37 -12.91
N VAL A 71 5.26 23.03 -12.84
CA VAL A 71 6.57 22.46 -13.20
C VAL A 71 6.92 21.19 -12.40
N ARG A 72 6.42 21.05 -11.16
CA ARG A 72 6.68 19.88 -10.31
C ARG A 72 5.88 18.69 -10.79
N ILE A 73 4.63 18.92 -11.18
CA ILE A 73 3.76 17.90 -11.76
C ILE A 73 4.29 17.47 -13.13
N GLN A 74 4.67 18.42 -13.98
CA GLN A 74 5.31 18.09 -15.26
C GLN A 74 6.61 17.30 -15.06
N GLY A 75 7.44 17.68 -14.07
CA GLY A 75 8.64 16.94 -13.69
C GLY A 75 8.34 15.51 -13.22
N LEU A 76 7.29 15.32 -12.41
CA LEU A 76 6.82 14.00 -11.97
C LEU A 76 6.37 13.14 -13.14
N LEU A 77 5.47 13.66 -13.98
CA LEU A 77 4.91 12.92 -15.11
C LEU A 77 5.99 12.57 -16.14
N LYS A 78 6.90 13.50 -16.45
CA LYS A 78 8.06 13.25 -17.30
C LYS A 78 8.98 12.17 -16.71
N THR A 79 9.28 12.26 -15.41
CA THR A 79 10.12 11.28 -14.73
C THR A 79 9.47 9.90 -14.72
N PHE A 80 8.17 9.82 -14.46
CA PHE A 80 7.41 8.57 -14.48
C PHE A 80 7.44 7.93 -15.87
N ARG A 81 7.00 8.66 -16.91
CA ARG A 81 6.95 8.17 -18.31
C ARG A 81 8.30 7.65 -18.80
N ARG A 82 9.40 8.28 -18.39
CA ARG A 82 10.76 7.86 -18.79
C ARG A 82 11.11 6.46 -18.31
N HIS A 83 10.58 6.03 -17.16
CA HIS A 83 10.86 4.71 -16.59
C HIS A 83 9.74 3.71 -16.84
N CYS A 84 8.51 4.20 -16.96
CA CYS A 84 7.30 3.40 -17.09
C CYS A 84 6.39 4.03 -18.17
N PRO A 85 6.59 3.67 -19.45
CA PRO A 85 5.69 4.02 -20.55
C PRO A 85 4.23 3.68 -20.22
N TYR A 86 3.28 4.51 -20.66
CA TYR A 86 1.87 4.34 -20.30
C TYR A 86 1.22 3.14 -20.97
N GLU A 87 1.76 2.74 -22.12
CA GLU A 87 1.38 1.59 -22.91
C GLU A 87 1.54 0.27 -22.13
N ASP A 88 2.32 0.28 -21.04
CA ASP A 88 2.56 -0.90 -20.20
C ASP A 88 1.41 -1.17 -19.21
N PHE A 89 0.47 -0.24 -18.97
CA PHE A 89 -0.60 -0.41 -17.98
C PHE A 89 -1.89 -1.05 -18.55
N ILE A 90 -1.71 -2.16 -19.27
CA ILE A 90 -2.79 -3.04 -19.76
C ILE A 90 -3.36 -3.88 -18.59
N PRO A 91 -4.67 -4.21 -18.56
CA PRO A 91 -5.27 -5.09 -17.54
C PRO A 91 -4.45 -6.35 -17.26
N THR A 92 -4.24 -6.64 -15.97
CA THR A 92 -3.24 -7.61 -15.49
C THR A 92 -3.56 -9.08 -15.72
N SER A 93 -4.78 -9.42 -16.13
CA SER A 93 -5.22 -10.80 -16.32
C SER A 93 -4.34 -11.58 -17.31
N GLU A 94 -3.71 -10.90 -18.27
CA GLU A 94 -2.83 -11.53 -19.27
C GLU A 94 -1.38 -11.67 -18.79
N LYS A 95 -0.92 -10.80 -17.87
CA LYS A 95 0.49 -10.74 -17.46
C LYS A 95 0.87 -11.76 -16.39
N LYS A 96 -0.10 -12.33 -15.66
CA LYS A 96 0.20 -13.26 -14.57
C LYS A 96 0.78 -14.61 -15.04
N THR A 97 0.36 -15.08 -16.21
CA THR A 97 0.60 -16.45 -16.72
C THR A 97 2.00 -16.66 -17.33
N SER A 98 2.75 -15.59 -17.60
CA SER A 98 4.06 -15.65 -18.26
C SER A 98 5.27 -15.45 -17.33
N ARG A 99 5.04 -15.26 -16.03
CA ARG A 99 6.09 -14.89 -15.06
C ARG A 99 6.89 -16.11 -14.61
N LYS A 100 8.23 -15.98 -14.60
CA LYS A 100 9.13 -17.07 -14.16
C LYS A 100 9.35 -17.14 -12.66
N PHE A 101 9.28 -16.01 -11.96
CA PHE A 101 9.57 -15.91 -10.54
C PHE A 101 8.43 -15.24 -9.77
N PRO A 102 8.29 -15.52 -8.45
CA PRO A 102 7.20 -14.98 -7.67
C PRO A 102 7.41 -13.50 -7.31
N PHE A 103 6.30 -12.76 -7.29
CA PHE A 103 6.17 -11.44 -6.69
C PHE A 103 5.55 -11.54 -5.30
N ILE A 104 6.35 -11.20 -4.29
CA ILE A 104 6.02 -11.27 -2.87
C ILE A 104 5.92 -9.86 -2.29
N VAL A 105 4.82 -9.54 -1.62
CA VAL A 105 4.68 -8.26 -0.89
C VAL A 105 4.76 -8.52 0.61
N VAL A 106 5.54 -7.69 1.32
CA VAL A 106 5.55 -7.66 2.78
C VAL A 106 4.90 -6.37 3.25
N GLU A 107 3.73 -6.51 3.88
CA GLU A 107 2.98 -5.45 4.55
C GLU A 107 3.18 -5.49 6.07
N GLY A 108 2.79 -4.42 6.77
CA GLY A 108 2.93 -4.39 8.23
C GLY A 108 2.86 -2.99 8.84
N ILE A 109 2.49 -2.92 10.12
CA ILE A 109 2.17 -1.65 10.79
C ILE A 109 3.39 -0.97 11.42
N PRO A 110 4.38 -1.66 12.01
CA PRO A 110 5.66 -1.01 12.25
C PRO A 110 6.44 -0.99 10.92
N ARG A 111 6.52 0.18 10.28
CA ARG A 111 7.28 0.39 9.04
C ARG A 111 8.72 -0.13 9.15
N ASN A 112 9.36 0.07 10.30
CA ASN A 112 10.73 -0.40 10.55
C ASN A 112 10.82 -1.94 10.55
N THR A 113 9.89 -2.62 11.24
CA THR A 113 9.82 -4.09 11.22
C THR A 113 9.58 -4.59 9.81
N ARG A 114 8.62 -4.00 9.09
CA ARG A 114 8.33 -4.33 7.68
C ARG A 114 9.58 -4.20 6.81
N ASN A 115 10.31 -3.08 6.90
CA ASN A 115 11.55 -2.84 6.14
C ASN A 115 12.63 -3.89 6.45
N ILE A 116 12.86 -4.19 7.73
CA ILE A 116 13.89 -5.14 8.16
C ILE A 116 13.55 -6.57 7.69
N VAL A 117 12.29 -6.98 7.87
CA VAL A 117 11.81 -8.30 7.43
C VAL A 117 11.91 -8.42 5.92
N THR A 118 11.46 -7.43 5.15
CA THR A 118 11.53 -7.45 3.68
C THR A 118 12.98 -7.60 3.19
N LYS A 119 13.90 -6.82 3.74
CA LYS A 119 15.33 -6.88 3.38
C LYS A 119 15.97 -8.22 3.73
N LYS A 120 15.61 -8.81 4.86
CA LYS A 120 16.10 -10.14 5.26
C LYS A 120 15.50 -11.23 4.37
N LEU A 121 14.20 -11.14 4.08
CA LEU A 121 13.48 -12.07 3.23
C LEU A 121 14.06 -12.07 1.82
N SER A 122 14.23 -10.90 1.19
CA SER A 122 14.78 -10.79 -0.17
C SER A 122 16.12 -11.50 -0.30
N ARG A 123 17.01 -11.35 0.70
CA ARG A 123 18.30 -12.06 0.73
C ARG A 123 18.12 -13.57 0.88
N LYS A 124 17.21 -14.00 1.76
CA LYS A 124 16.95 -15.41 2.06
C LYS A 124 16.37 -16.17 0.85
N VAL A 125 15.60 -15.47 0.00
CA VAL A 125 15.02 -16.02 -1.24
C VAL A 125 15.84 -15.71 -2.49
N ARG A 126 17.07 -15.18 -2.33
CA ARG A 126 17.95 -14.71 -3.41
C ARG A 126 17.23 -13.80 -4.43
N GLY A 127 16.29 -13.01 -3.93
CA GLY A 127 15.44 -12.12 -4.71
C GLY A 127 15.85 -10.65 -4.64
N ARG A 128 15.25 -9.87 -5.52
CA ARG A 128 15.38 -8.42 -5.57
C ARG A 128 14.45 -7.77 -4.57
N HIS A 129 15.01 -6.91 -3.71
CA HIS A 129 14.22 -5.99 -2.90
C HIS A 129 13.89 -4.74 -3.73
N VAL A 130 12.60 -4.50 -4.01
CA VAL A 130 12.12 -3.26 -4.64
C VAL A 130 11.36 -2.43 -3.60
N PHE A 131 11.66 -1.12 -3.56
CA PHE A 131 11.04 -0.20 -2.62
C PHE A 131 9.80 0.45 -3.23
N THR A 132 8.83 0.78 -2.37
CA THR A 132 7.67 1.60 -2.70
C THR A 132 7.72 2.87 -1.84
N PRO A 133 7.89 4.09 -2.41
CA PRO A 133 8.04 4.41 -3.83
C PRO A 133 9.39 3.96 -4.42
N PRO A 134 9.50 3.80 -5.76
CA PRO A 134 10.74 3.39 -6.42
C PRO A 134 11.78 4.53 -6.40
N ALA A 135 13.05 4.18 -6.61
CA ALA A 135 14.17 5.11 -6.40
C ALA A 135 14.07 6.39 -7.24
N PHE A 136 13.58 6.28 -8.49
CA PHE A 136 13.41 7.42 -9.39
C PHE A 136 12.30 8.39 -8.97
N MET A 137 11.44 8.02 -8.02
CA MET A 137 10.40 8.90 -7.47
C MET A 137 10.75 9.42 -6.08
N LEU A 138 11.59 8.74 -5.29
CA LEU A 138 11.85 9.07 -3.87
C LEU A 138 12.08 10.56 -3.61
N ALA A 139 12.93 11.22 -4.40
CA ALA A 139 13.27 12.63 -4.23
C ALA A 139 12.11 13.61 -4.56
N LEU A 140 11.10 13.16 -5.31
CA LEU A 140 9.96 13.99 -5.72
C LEU A 140 8.88 14.07 -4.64
N GLY A 141 8.82 13.09 -3.73
CA GLY A 141 7.69 12.93 -2.82
C GLY A 141 7.47 14.08 -1.84
N GLU A 142 8.50 14.87 -1.52
CA GLU A 142 8.36 16.05 -0.66
C GLU A 142 7.53 17.16 -1.32
N SER A 143 7.55 17.24 -2.66
CA SER A 143 6.80 18.25 -3.42
C SER A 143 5.29 18.03 -3.42
N PHE A 144 4.83 16.82 -3.06
CA PHE A 144 3.42 16.41 -3.17
C PHE A 144 2.73 16.33 -1.80
N ASN A 145 2.99 17.31 -0.94
CA ASN A 145 2.41 17.41 0.41
C ASN A 145 1.32 18.48 0.56
N THR A 146 0.92 19.12 -0.55
CA THR A 146 -0.03 20.25 -0.56
C THR A 146 -1.42 19.87 -0.07
N THR A 147 -1.94 18.71 -0.50
CA THR A 147 -3.23 18.20 -0.03
C THR A 147 -3.12 16.72 0.29
N HIS A 148 -4.02 16.21 1.15
CA HIS A 148 -4.10 14.77 1.43
C HIS A 148 -4.34 13.98 0.13
N LYS A 149 -5.26 14.43 -0.72
CA LYS A 149 -5.59 13.79 -2.01
C LYS A 149 -4.37 13.74 -2.94
N MET A 150 -3.65 14.85 -3.11
CA MET A 150 -2.43 14.91 -3.94
C MET A 150 -1.33 13.99 -3.40
N ARG A 151 -1.13 13.98 -2.06
CA ARG A 151 -0.17 13.10 -1.42
C ARG A 151 -0.52 11.63 -1.63
N ARG A 152 -1.79 11.26 -1.52
CA ARG A 152 -2.25 9.88 -1.77
C ARG A 152 -2.11 9.50 -3.24
N ALA A 153 -2.44 10.41 -4.16
CA ALA A 153 -2.26 10.19 -5.59
C ALA A 153 -0.78 9.95 -5.94
N TYR A 154 0.13 10.69 -5.31
CA TYR A 154 1.57 10.48 -5.52
C TYR A 154 2.03 9.09 -5.07
N PHE A 155 1.62 8.64 -3.87
CA PHE A 155 2.00 7.29 -3.42
C PHE A 155 1.33 6.18 -4.22
N THR A 156 0.11 6.41 -4.72
CA THR A 156 -0.56 5.44 -5.59
C THR A 156 0.10 5.39 -6.97
N LEU A 157 0.50 6.53 -7.53
CA LEU A 157 1.29 6.58 -8.76
C LEU A 157 2.62 5.86 -8.57
N ALA A 158 3.27 6.03 -7.41
CA ALA A 158 4.49 5.31 -7.09
C ALA A 158 4.30 3.80 -6.96
N VAL A 159 3.13 3.32 -6.54
CA VAL A 159 2.79 1.89 -6.56
C VAL A 159 2.78 1.36 -8.01
N TYR A 160 2.22 2.12 -8.96
CA TYR A 160 2.32 1.79 -10.40
C TYR A 160 3.76 1.86 -10.91
N GLY A 161 4.56 2.83 -10.47
CA GLY A 161 5.98 2.92 -10.81
C GLY A 161 6.77 1.71 -10.29
N THR A 162 6.49 1.27 -9.05
CA THR A 162 7.04 0.04 -8.50
C THR A 162 6.58 -1.19 -9.29
N ALA A 163 5.32 -1.24 -9.74
CA ALA A 163 4.80 -2.33 -10.58
C ALA A 163 5.64 -2.52 -11.84
N CYS A 164 5.91 -1.43 -12.56
CA CYS A 164 6.71 -1.44 -13.77
C CYS A 164 8.18 -1.82 -13.50
N GLU A 165 8.78 -1.41 -12.36
CA GLU A 165 10.10 -1.92 -11.97
C GLU A 165 10.08 -3.44 -11.72
N ILE A 166 9.01 -3.97 -11.09
CA ILE A 166 8.86 -5.41 -10.85
C ILE A 166 8.73 -6.19 -12.16
N GLU A 167 7.95 -5.71 -13.13
CA GLU A 167 7.77 -6.40 -14.42
C GLU A 167 9.08 -6.63 -15.17
N ASN A 168 10.02 -5.69 -15.05
CA ASN A 168 11.37 -5.82 -15.62
C ASN A 168 12.26 -6.86 -14.91
N LEU A 169 11.93 -7.23 -13.67
CA LEU A 169 12.75 -8.09 -12.81
C LEU A 169 12.18 -9.51 -12.65
N ILE A 170 10.87 -9.67 -12.77
CA ILE A 170 10.14 -10.88 -12.38
C ILE A 170 10.43 -12.10 -13.26
N ASN A 171 11.06 -11.89 -14.42
CA ASN A 171 11.53 -12.97 -15.29
C ASN A 171 13.00 -13.32 -15.07
N ILE A 172 13.69 -12.61 -14.16
CA ILE A 172 15.12 -12.77 -13.86
C ILE A 172 15.33 -13.40 -12.48
N GLN A 173 14.56 -12.97 -11.48
CA GLN A 173 14.68 -13.46 -10.09
C GLN A 173 13.40 -13.16 -9.28
N PRO A 174 13.20 -13.78 -8.11
CA PRO A 174 12.09 -13.44 -7.20
C PRO A 174 12.12 -11.96 -6.84
N VAL A 175 10.95 -11.33 -6.73
CA VAL A 175 10.86 -9.92 -6.35
C VAL A 175 10.09 -9.79 -5.05
N VAL A 176 10.67 -9.06 -4.11
CA VAL A 176 10.09 -8.81 -2.78
C VAL A 176 9.95 -7.31 -2.58
N THR A 177 8.74 -6.83 -2.24
CA THR A 177 8.52 -5.40 -1.98
C THR A 177 8.13 -5.08 -0.55
N THR A 178 8.54 -3.90 -0.10
CA THR A 178 8.13 -3.35 1.21
C THR A 178 6.90 -2.48 1.02
N GLY A 179 5.73 -3.03 1.29
CA GLY A 179 4.46 -2.35 1.12
C GLY A 179 4.10 -2.10 -0.35
N TYR A 180 2.81 -2.09 -0.62
CA TYR A 180 2.30 -1.91 -1.97
C TYR A 180 0.95 -1.18 -1.93
N TRP A 181 -0.02 -1.59 -2.75
CA TRP A 181 -1.27 -0.87 -2.89
C TRP A 181 -2.17 -0.89 -1.63
N ILE A 182 -2.28 -2.03 -0.95
CA ILE A 182 -3.15 -2.16 0.24
C ILE A 182 -2.72 -1.20 1.36
N ASP A 183 -1.42 -0.95 1.53
CA ASP A 183 -0.93 0.03 2.51
C ASP A 183 -1.50 1.43 2.27
N GLN A 184 -1.65 1.82 0.99
CA GLN A 184 -2.20 3.13 0.61
C GLN A 184 -3.71 3.15 0.76
N THR A 185 -4.41 2.14 0.25
CA THR A 185 -5.88 2.09 0.27
C THR A 185 -6.45 1.86 1.66
N ALA A 186 -5.77 1.07 2.51
CA ALA A 186 -6.21 0.85 3.89
C ALA A 186 -6.28 2.17 4.69
N PHE A 187 -5.38 3.13 4.41
CA PHE A 187 -5.47 4.45 5.02
C PHE A 187 -6.77 5.16 4.66
N SER A 188 -7.12 5.18 3.37
CA SER A 188 -8.34 5.82 2.87
C SER A 188 -9.61 5.12 3.37
N ILE A 189 -9.61 3.79 3.44
CA ILE A 189 -10.73 3.01 4.00
C ILE A 189 -10.94 3.35 5.48
N VAL A 190 -9.88 3.45 6.30
CA VAL A 190 -10.02 3.79 7.73
C VAL A 190 -10.69 5.16 7.92
N LEU A 191 -10.34 6.14 7.07
CA LEU A 191 -10.94 7.47 7.14
C LEU A 191 -12.38 7.51 6.61
N SER A 192 -12.68 6.70 5.60
CA SER A 192 -14.01 6.64 4.98
C SER A 192 -15.06 5.97 5.86
N PHE A 193 -14.62 5.10 6.77
CA PHE A 193 -15.49 4.29 7.62
C PHE A 193 -15.05 4.36 9.09
N PRO A 194 -15.25 5.52 9.76
CA PRO A 194 -14.83 5.72 11.14
C PRO A 194 -15.61 4.85 12.13
N ASP A 195 -16.82 4.39 11.82
CA ASP A 195 -17.58 3.59 12.79
C ASP A 195 -17.45 2.09 12.50
N LYS A 196 -17.80 1.69 11.27
CA LYS A 196 -17.88 0.29 10.87
C LYS A 196 -17.41 0.07 9.45
N LEU A 197 -16.40 -0.78 9.31
CA LEU A 197 -15.89 -1.23 8.01
C LEU A 197 -16.97 -1.99 7.21
N PRO A 198 -17.06 -1.78 5.88
CA PRO A 198 -17.91 -2.56 4.98
C PRO A 198 -17.61 -4.06 4.99
N PRO A 199 -18.58 -4.93 4.65
CA PRO A 199 -18.37 -6.37 4.63
C PRO A 199 -17.28 -6.78 3.61
N ALA A 200 -16.70 -7.97 3.78
CA ALA A 200 -15.54 -8.43 2.99
C ALA A 200 -15.82 -8.60 1.48
N ASP A 201 -17.09 -8.65 1.07
CA ASP A 201 -17.56 -8.70 -0.32
C ASP A 201 -17.79 -7.31 -0.95
N SER A 202 -17.56 -6.24 -0.17
CA SER A 202 -17.59 -4.86 -0.66
C SER A 202 -16.55 -4.66 -1.78
N PRO A 203 -16.86 -3.88 -2.83
CA PRO A 203 -15.92 -3.60 -3.92
C PRO A 203 -14.62 -2.92 -3.44
N ILE A 204 -14.60 -2.29 -2.27
CA ILE A 204 -13.39 -1.64 -1.74
C ILE A 204 -12.25 -2.63 -1.45
N PHE A 205 -12.57 -3.91 -1.25
CA PHE A 205 -11.59 -4.98 -1.01
C PHE A 205 -11.17 -5.70 -2.31
N LYS A 206 -11.56 -5.19 -3.49
CA LYS A 206 -11.11 -5.71 -4.77
C LYS A 206 -9.76 -5.12 -5.16
N TRP A 207 -8.91 -5.95 -5.74
CA TRP A 207 -7.64 -5.54 -6.31
C TRP A 207 -7.84 -4.65 -7.56
N PRO A 208 -7.02 -3.61 -7.79
CA PRO A 208 -7.04 -2.82 -9.02
C PRO A 208 -6.82 -3.71 -10.25
N ILE A 209 -7.70 -3.62 -11.25
CA ILE A 209 -7.66 -4.50 -12.42
C ILE A 209 -6.41 -4.29 -13.30
N ASP A 210 -5.82 -3.11 -13.25
CA ASP A 210 -4.68 -2.67 -14.05
C ASP A 210 -3.35 -2.64 -13.26
N LEU A 211 -3.34 -3.03 -11.98
CA LEU A 211 -2.13 -3.06 -11.17
C LEU A 211 -1.60 -4.47 -11.00
N LEU A 212 -0.30 -4.66 -11.26
CA LEU A 212 0.40 -5.94 -11.11
C LEU A 212 0.04 -6.63 -9.78
N THR A 213 -0.72 -7.71 -9.86
CA THR A 213 -1.14 -8.43 -8.65
C THR A 213 0.00 -9.32 -8.14
N PRO A 214 0.36 -9.26 -6.84
CA PRO A 214 1.32 -10.20 -6.27
C PRO A 214 0.79 -11.64 -6.25
N ASP A 215 1.73 -12.57 -6.14
CA ASP A 215 1.42 -13.99 -5.93
C ASP A 215 1.01 -14.24 -4.49
N ILE A 216 1.62 -13.52 -3.55
CA ILE A 216 1.31 -13.62 -2.13
C ILE A 216 1.66 -12.34 -1.39
N ILE A 217 0.85 -12.02 -0.37
CA ILE A 217 1.09 -10.90 0.55
C ILE A 217 1.26 -11.45 1.96
N PHE A 218 2.32 -11.01 2.64
CA PHE A 218 2.52 -11.28 4.07
C PHE A 218 2.22 -10.01 4.88
N PHE A 219 1.28 -10.09 5.81
CA PHE A 219 0.97 -9.00 6.73
C PHE A 219 1.69 -9.22 8.07
N VAL A 220 2.79 -8.50 8.28
CA VAL A 220 3.61 -8.59 9.49
C VAL A 220 2.96 -7.77 10.62
N ASN A 221 2.34 -8.47 11.55
CA ASN A 221 1.60 -7.90 12.68
C ASN A 221 2.07 -8.51 14.02
N PRO A 222 3.32 -8.26 14.45
CA PRO A 222 3.86 -8.83 15.67
C PRO A 222 3.07 -8.40 16.92
N PRO A 223 3.07 -9.21 17.99
CA PRO A 223 2.38 -8.90 19.25
C PRO A 223 2.81 -7.56 19.84
N ILE A 224 1.85 -6.79 20.33
CA ILE A 224 2.07 -5.45 20.92
C ILE A 224 2.74 -5.60 22.29
N THR A 225 3.73 -4.76 22.59
CA THR A 225 4.07 -4.40 23.98
C THR A 225 3.70 -2.94 24.18
N THR A 226 3.19 -2.64 25.35
CA THR A 226 2.54 -1.39 25.78
C THR A 226 3.38 -0.11 25.71
N SER A 227 4.58 -0.09 25.11
CA SER A 227 5.54 1.02 25.34
C SER A 227 6.04 1.83 24.15
N ASN A 228 5.81 1.48 22.87
CA ASN A 228 6.51 2.16 21.76
C ASN A 228 5.67 2.50 20.51
N PHE A 229 4.34 2.47 20.58
CA PHE A 229 3.49 2.76 19.42
C PHE A 229 2.74 4.08 19.58
N PRO A 230 3.12 5.14 18.83
CA PRO A 230 2.36 6.40 18.78
C PRO A 230 1.11 6.33 17.89
N VAL A 231 0.87 5.19 17.22
CA VAL A 231 -0.32 4.98 16.39
C VAL A 231 -1.47 4.61 17.31
N SER A 232 -2.62 5.28 17.18
CA SER A 232 -3.80 4.96 17.99
C SER A 232 -4.11 3.47 17.87
N SER A 233 -4.41 2.85 19.02
CA SER A 233 -4.83 1.44 19.08
C SER A 233 -5.96 1.15 18.10
N GLU A 234 -6.84 2.12 17.90
CA GLU A 234 -7.96 2.08 16.98
C GLU A 234 -7.56 2.02 15.50
N TYR A 235 -6.65 2.89 15.03
CA TYR A 235 -6.17 2.84 13.64
C TYR A 235 -5.49 1.50 13.35
N LYS A 236 -4.66 1.03 14.29
CA LYS A 236 -4.02 -0.29 14.16
C LYS A 236 -5.06 -1.40 14.05
N THR A 237 -6.06 -1.39 14.93
CA THR A 237 -7.13 -2.41 14.96
C THR A 237 -7.92 -2.43 13.66
N LYS A 238 -8.38 -1.26 13.19
CA LYS A 238 -9.11 -1.15 11.91
C LYS A 238 -8.26 -1.56 10.72
N LYS A 239 -6.99 -1.15 10.68
CA LYS A 239 -6.09 -1.55 9.60
C LYS A 239 -5.87 -3.06 9.60
N THR A 240 -5.65 -3.69 10.75
CA THR A 240 -5.56 -5.15 10.87
C THR A 240 -6.84 -5.83 10.36
N GLU A 241 -8.01 -5.30 10.69
CA GLU A 241 -9.28 -5.84 10.21
C GLU A 241 -9.44 -5.71 8.69
N ILE A 242 -8.98 -4.60 8.08
CA ILE A 242 -8.93 -4.44 6.62
C ILE A 242 -8.10 -5.56 5.97
N PHE A 243 -6.91 -5.84 6.50
CA PHE A 243 -6.06 -6.93 5.98
C PHE A 243 -6.72 -8.30 6.13
N ARG A 244 -7.48 -8.54 7.21
CA ARG A 244 -8.18 -9.82 7.45
C ARG A 244 -9.41 -10.02 6.56
N ARG A 245 -10.06 -8.94 6.12
CA ARG A 245 -11.18 -8.99 5.17
C ARG A 245 -10.73 -9.22 3.73
N TRP A 246 -9.48 -8.93 3.42
CA TRP A 246 -8.93 -9.12 2.09
C TRP A 246 -8.91 -10.59 1.68
N ARG A 247 -9.47 -10.90 0.51
CA ARG A 247 -9.53 -12.27 -0.01
C ARG A 247 -8.55 -12.50 -1.15
N GLU A 248 -8.49 -11.58 -2.09
CA GLU A 248 -7.68 -11.70 -3.30
C GLU A 248 -6.90 -10.41 -3.59
N PRO A 249 -5.57 -10.47 -3.74
CA PRO A 249 -4.69 -11.64 -3.59
C PRO A 249 -4.61 -12.15 -2.14
N ARG A 250 -4.18 -13.41 -1.97
CA ARG A 250 -4.11 -14.07 -0.65
C ARG A 250 -3.17 -13.32 0.29
N ILE A 251 -3.65 -13.04 1.50
CA ILE A 251 -2.87 -12.43 2.59
C ILE A 251 -2.64 -13.46 3.70
N ILE A 252 -1.39 -13.59 4.14
CA ILE A 252 -1.01 -14.40 5.31
C ILE A 252 -0.53 -13.48 6.42
N GLU A 253 -1.25 -13.44 7.54
CA GLU A 253 -0.86 -12.67 8.73
C GLU A 253 0.25 -13.41 9.51
N ILE A 254 1.36 -12.73 9.78
CA ILE A 254 2.45 -13.22 10.65
C ILE A 254 2.41 -12.45 11.96
N ASN A 255 1.91 -13.09 13.01
CA ASN A 255 1.68 -12.48 14.33
C ASN A 255 2.28 -13.27 15.50
N THR A 256 3.13 -14.25 15.22
CA THR A 256 3.62 -15.22 16.22
C THR A 256 4.80 -14.72 17.05
N THR A 257 5.63 -13.82 16.50
CA THR A 257 6.91 -13.43 17.11
C THR A 257 7.32 -12.01 16.73
N ARG A 258 8.25 -11.43 17.50
CA ARG A 258 8.89 -10.13 17.25
C ARG A 258 10.30 -10.27 16.70
N ILE A 259 10.84 -11.49 16.71
CA ILE A 259 12.20 -11.77 16.31
C ILE A 259 12.23 -11.81 14.78
N TYR A 260 12.94 -10.86 14.17
CA TYR A 260 12.93 -10.70 12.71
C TYR A 260 13.33 -11.97 11.95
N ASN A 261 14.27 -12.75 12.47
CA ASN A 261 14.69 -14.00 11.83
C ASN A 261 13.58 -15.07 11.88
N GLU A 262 12.84 -15.17 12.97
CA GLU A 262 11.71 -16.09 13.08
C GLU A 262 10.55 -15.67 12.18
N ILE A 263 10.25 -14.37 12.09
CA ILE A 263 9.27 -13.84 11.12
C ILE A 263 9.66 -14.24 9.70
N VAL A 264 10.92 -14.06 9.32
CA VAL A 264 11.43 -14.43 7.99
C VAL A 264 11.35 -15.94 7.76
N ASN A 265 11.73 -16.76 8.74
CA ASN A 265 11.64 -18.22 8.62
C ASN A 265 10.19 -18.69 8.46
N ASN A 266 9.24 -18.08 9.19
CA ASN A 266 7.82 -18.38 9.04
C ASN A 266 7.30 -18.01 7.64
N ILE A 267 7.70 -16.83 7.13
CA ILE A 267 7.36 -16.42 5.76
C ILE A 267 7.92 -17.42 4.75
N VAL A 268 9.18 -17.82 4.88
CA VAL A 268 9.81 -18.81 3.99
C VAL A 268 9.11 -20.17 4.04
N HIS A 269 8.71 -20.63 5.23
CA HIS A 269 7.92 -21.85 5.37
C HIS A 269 6.58 -21.75 4.63
N HIS A 270 5.88 -20.62 4.74
CA HIS A 270 4.66 -20.38 3.98
C HIS A 270 4.89 -20.31 2.47
N LEU A 271 6.01 -19.71 2.03
CA LEU A 271 6.37 -19.65 0.62
C LEU A 271 6.52 -21.06 0.03
N ASN A 272 7.29 -21.94 0.67
CA ASN A 272 7.52 -23.32 0.20
C ASN A 272 6.25 -24.19 0.20
N THR A 273 5.26 -23.85 1.03
CA THR A 273 4.02 -24.63 1.16
C THR A 273 2.87 -24.07 0.33
N THR A 274 2.97 -22.80 -0.11
CA THR A 274 1.89 -22.11 -0.84
C THR A 274 2.22 -21.92 -2.30
N LEU A 275 3.48 -21.69 -2.64
CA LEU A 275 3.92 -21.49 -4.01
C LEU A 275 4.50 -22.79 -4.55
N ASP A 276 4.16 -23.12 -5.79
CA ASP A 276 4.84 -24.16 -6.57
C ASP A 276 6.19 -23.65 -7.09
N PHE A 277 7.01 -23.16 -6.17
CA PHE A 277 8.33 -22.58 -6.44
C PHE A 277 9.27 -22.96 -5.31
N THR A 278 10.39 -23.61 -5.65
CA THR A 278 11.43 -23.96 -4.69
C THR A 278 12.47 -22.86 -4.64
N PHE A 279 12.68 -22.29 -3.46
CA PHE A 279 13.77 -21.34 -3.23
C PHE A 279 15.03 -22.12 -2.85
N ASP A 280 16.04 -22.11 -3.73
CA ASP A 280 17.36 -22.68 -3.43
C ASP A 280 18.08 -21.80 -2.40
N TYR A 281 18.19 -22.29 -1.16
CA TYR A 281 18.76 -21.56 -0.03
C TYR A 281 20.28 -21.41 -0.13
#